data_AF-A0A497SCU0-F1
#
_entry.id   AF-A0A497SCU0-F1
#
_cell.length_a   1.000
_cell.length_b   1.000
_cell.length_c   1.000
_cell.angle_alpha   90.00
_cell.angle_beta   90.00
_cell.angle_gamma   90.00
#
_symmetry.space_group_name_H-M   'P 1'
#
loop_
_entity.id
_entity.type
_entity.pdbx_description
1 polymer ?
#
loop_
_entity_poly.entity_id
_entity_poly.type
_entity_poly.pdbx_seq_one_letter_code
_entity_poly.pdbx_strand_id
1 'polypeptide(L)'
;MAWNIGANDVANSMGTSVGSGVLSIRNAVIVASLLNISGAVLVGSHVTDTIRKGIVSPEAFSSNPEVFAYGAFAALLGAGLWITIATHLQLPISTTHSIVGAIVGFGLIYAGFSVINLQKLFFIILSWIISPIAGAILSFIIFKEIDKYVLDTDTPFESAERVFHYIVFIVFFVLSISIFYKGLRLKLGILDVICISLVIGLIAGIIGNILIKRYKLRVTDQYAAVEKVFGKLQIISACCVAFAHGSNDVANAIGPVAAILSIIETHTFKPEVHVPFELLLLGGIGIAIGILTWGYKVMETIGKKITEITPTRGFAAEFGAAATVLACSKMGLPISTSHTLVGSVIGVGFARGITALNLNVVKNIVVSWIVTIPFAALFTMVIYEILIHIL
;
A
#
# COMPACT_ATOMS: atom_id res chain seq x y z
N MET A 1 -15.32 5.89 1.58
CA MET A 1 -14.23 4.90 1.69
C MET A 1 -13.06 5.14 0.73
N ALA A 2 -13.21 4.95 -0.59
CA ALA A 2 -12.08 5.11 -1.54
C ALA A 2 -11.38 6.48 -1.44
N TRP A 3 -12.16 7.56 -1.35
CA TRP A 3 -11.64 8.90 -1.07
C TRP A 3 -10.84 8.97 0.24
N ASN A 4 -11.33 8.34 1.31
CA ASN A 4 -10.67 8.34 2.62
C ASN A 4 -9.30 7.63 2.56
N ILE A 5 -9.21 6.55 1.78
CA ILE A 5 -7.98 5.81 1.55
C ILE A 5 -6.94 6.72 0.91
N GLY A 6 -7.27 7.36 -0.21
CA GLY A 6 -6.33 8.27 -0.86
C GLY A 6 -5.93 9.47 0.00
N ALA A 7 -6.85 9.99 0.82
CA ALA A 7 -6.60 11.13 1.69
C ALA A 7 -5.65 10.80 2.87
N ASN A 8 -5.70 9.58 3.42
CA ASN A 8 -4.82 9.17 4.52
C ASN A 8 -3.49 8.58 4.01
N ASP A 9 -3.58 7.65 3.07
CA ASP A 9 -2.51 6.68 2.82
C ASP A 9 -1.52 7.15 1.74
N VAL A 10 -1.74 8.27 1.05
CA VAL A 10 -0.75 8.81 0.10
C VAL A 10 0.59 9.09 0.77
N ALA A 11 0.57 9.44 2.05
CA ALA A 11 1.77 9.63 2.85
C ALA A 11 2.63 8.36 2.91
N ASN A 12 2.04 7.18 2.74
CA ASN A 12 2.75 5.91 2.71
C ASN A 12 3.54 5.69 1.41
N SER A 13 3.17 6.35 0.31
CA SER A 13 3.87 6.19 -0.98
C SER A 13 4.80 7.36 -1.29
N MET A 14 4.42 8.57 -0.89
CA MET A 14 5.13 9.79 -1.26
C MET A 14 5.76 10.53 -0.07
N GLY A 15 5.43 10.17 1.18
CA GLY A 15 5.89 10.89 2.36
C GLY A 15 7.41 10.90 2.51
N THR A 16 8.08 9.81 2.20
CA THR A 16 9.56 9.69 2.21
C THR A 16 10.21 10.51 1.11
N SER A 17 9.61 10.56 -0.09
CA SER A 17 10.11 11.36 -1.22
C SER A 17 9.89 12.86 -1.06
N VAL A 18 8.80 13.25 -0.40
CA VAL A 18 8.58 14.65 0.02
C VAL A 18 9.48 15.00 1.20
N GLY A 19 9.63 14.08 2.16
CA GLY A 19 10.48 14.24 3.34
C GLY A 19 11.96 14.45 3.01
N SER A 20 12.48 13.72 2.00
CA SER A 20 13.85 13.87 1.48
C SER A 20 14.04 15.10 0.58
N GLY A 21 12.97 15.82 0.23
CA GLY A 21 13.00 16.98 -0.66
C GLY A 21 13.14 16.65 -2.15
N VAL A 22 13.03 15.37 -2.53
CA VAL A 22 13.14 14.90 -3.92
C VAL A 22 11.90 15.25 -4.74
N LEU A 23 10.72 15.19 -4.12
CA LEU A 23 9.45 15.59 -4.72
C LEU A 23 8.83 16.75 -3.96
N SER A 24 8.22 17.68 -4.68
CA SER A 24 7.29 18.64 -4.09
C SER A 24 5.95 17.95 -3.82
N ILE A 25 5.20 18.43 -2.83
CA ILE A 25 3.86 17.91 -2.51
C ILE A 25 2.96 17.92 -3.75
N ARG A 26 3.01 18.99 -4.56
CA ARG A 26 2.22 19.11 -5.79
C ARG A 26 2.52 18.00 -6.80
N ASN A 27 3.80 17.69 -7.01
CA ASN A 27 4.18 16.64 -7.95
C ASN A 27 3.86 15.25 -7.38
N ALA A 28 4.07 15.07 -6.07
CA ALA A 28 3.75 13.85 -5.36
C ALA A 28 2.25 13.49 -5.49
N VAL A 29 1.33 14.43 -5.26
CA VAL A 29 -0.10 14.15 -5.37
C VAL A 29 -0.52 13.79 -6.80
N ILE A 30 0.01 14.47 -7.83
CA ILE A 30 -0.33 14.18 -9.23
C ILE A 30 0.15 12.77 -9.62
N VAL A 31 1.42 12.46 -9.35
CA VAL A 31 2.00 11.16 -9.70
C VAL A 31 1.33 10.03 -8.92
N ALA A 32 1.10 10.23 -7.62
CA ALA A 32 0.44 9.23 -6.79
C ALA A 32 -0.98 8.93 -7.27
N SER A 33 -1.75 9.95 -7.66
CA SER A 33 -3.11 9.76 -8.20
C SER A 33 -3.14 8.90 -9.45
N LEU A 34 -2.27 9.16 -10.43
CA LEU A 34 -2.21 8.38 -11.67
C LEU A 34 -1.83 6.91 -11.40
N LEU A 35 -0.81 6.70 -10.57
CA LEU A 35 -0.30 5.37 -10.29
C LEU A 35 -1.21 4.55 -9.39
N ASN A 36 -1.94 5.19 -8.47
CA ASN A 36 -2.97 4.51 -7.70
C ASN A 36 -4.11 4.01 -8.58
N ILE A 37 -4.57 4.82 -9.55
CA ILE A 37 -5.57 4.39 -10.53
C ILE A 37 -5.03 3.19 -11.33
N SER A 38 -3.79 3.27 -11.83
CA SER A 38 -3.18 2.18 -12.60
C SER A 38 -3.04 0.89 -11.78
N GLY A 39 -2.57 0.99 -10.54
CA GLY A 39 -2.42 -0.17 -9.64
C GLY A 39 -3.76 -0.83 -9.32
N ALA A 40 -4.76 -0.01 -8.98
CA ALA A 40 -6.11 -0.47 -8.66
C ALA A 40 -6.73 -1.26 -9.82
N VAL A 41 -6.61 -0.74 -11.04
CA VAL A 41 -7.23 -1.30 -12.22
C VAL A 41 -6.47 -2.54 -12.76
N LEU A 42 -5.14 -2.52 -12.73
CA LEU A 42 -4.32 -3.57 -13.34
C LEU A 42 -4.10 -4.78 -12.43
N VAL A 43 -4.12 -4.60 -11.11
CA VAL A 43 -3.74 -5.65 -10.15
C VAL A 43 -4.74 -5.83 -9.00
N GLY A 44 -5.63 -4.85 -8.76
CA GLY A 44 -6.47 -4.81 -7.57
C GLY A 44 -7.59 -5.84 -7.48
N SER A 45 -7.91 -6.55 -8.57
CA SER A 45 -8.95 -7.59 -8.56
C SER A 45 -8.66 -8.72 -7.55
N HIS A 46 -7.39 -9.12 -7.40
CA HIS A 46 -7.01 -10.30 -6.62
C HIS A 46 -7.24 -10.13 -5.12
N VAL A 47 -6.83 -8.99 -4.57
CA VAL A 47 -7.03 -8.68 -3.14
C VAL A 47 -8.52 -8.42 -2.86
N THR A 48 -9.22 -7.82 -3.82
CA THR A 48 -10.66 -7.54 -3.72
C THR A 48 -11.47 -8.83 -3.53
N ASP A 49 -11.13 -9.89 -4.26
CA ASP A 49 -11.77 -11.19 -4.11
C ASP A 49 -11.59 -11.80 -2.71
N THR A 50 -10.43 -11.60 -2.07
CA THR A 50 -10.18 -12.10 -0.72
C THR A 50 -10.99 -11.34 0.34
N ILE A 51 -11.02 -10.00 0.27
CA ILE A 51 -11.81 -9.17 1.22
C ILE A 51 -13.29 -9.54 1.13
N ARG A 52 -13.82 -9.71 -0.09
CA ARG A 52 -15.21 -10.11 -0.34
C ARG A 52 -15.57 -11.45 0.32
N LYS A 53 -14.67 -12.44 0.25
CA LYS A 53 -14.91 -13.82 0.73
C LYS A 53 -14.63 -14.00 2.24
N GLY A 54 -14.24 -12.96 2.97
CA GLY A 54 -13.12 -13.09 3.89
C GLY A 54 -13.34 -13.13 5.40
N ILE A 55 -14.35 -12.48 5.97
CA ILE A 55 -14.30 -12.15 7.41
C ILE A 55 -15.56 -12.62 8.17
N VAL A 56 -16.72 -12.39 7.58
CA VAL A 56 -18.01 -12.83 8.10
C VAL A 56 -18.54 -13.96 7.20
N SER A 57 -19.01 -15.04 7.81
CA SER A 57 -19.60 -16.21 7.14
C SER A 57 -20.87 -15.80 6.38
N PRO A 58 -20.88 -15.92 5.04
CA PRO A 58 -22.07 -15.60 4.25
C PRO A 58 -23.24 -16.54 4.51
N GLU A 59 -22.97 -17.77 4.97
CA GLU A 59 -23.98 -18.77 5.27
C GLU A 59 -24.95 -18.28 6.35
N ALA A 60 -24.46 -17.47 7.30
CA ALA A 60 -25.27 -16.85 8.34
C ALA A 60 -26.28 -15.81 7.82
N PHE A 61 -26.13 -15.38 6.57
CA PHE A 61 -27.00 -14.40 5.90
C PHE A 61 -27.79 -15.02 4.74
N SER A 62 -27.74 -16.35 4.57
CA SER A 62 -28.42 -17.05 3.48
C SER A 62 -29.93 -16.84 3.47
N SER A 63 -30.55 -16.69 4.65
CA SER A 63 -31.98 -16.41 4.80
C SER A 63 -32.35 -14.95 4.50
N ASN A 64 -31.45 -14.00 4.77
CA ASN A 64 -31.66 -12.57 4.53
C ASN A 64 -30.40 -11.91 3.95
N PRO A 65 -30.09 -12.12 2.66
CA PRO A 65 -28.87 -11.60 2.04
C PRO A 65 -28.77 -10.07 2.07
N GLU A 66 -29.89 -9.36 2.03
CA GLU A 66 -29.96 -7.90 2.10
C GLU A 66 -29.36 -7.33 3.38
N VAL A 67 -29.47 -8.06 4.50
CA VAL A 67 -28.88 -7.65 5.77
C VAL A 67 -27.35 -7.59 5.70
N PHE A 68 -26.74 -8.53 4.96
CA PHE A 68 -25.31 -8.46 4.68
C PHE A 68 -24.94 -7.22 3.86
N ALA A 69 -25.78 -6.84 2.89
CA ALA A 69 -25.55 -5.63 2.10
C ALA A 69 -25.61 -4.36 2.97
N TYR A 70 -26.57 -4.27 3.89
CA TYR A 70 -26.64 -3.17 4.87
C TYR A 70 -25.43 -3.16 5.81
N GLY A 71 -25.00 -4.33 6.27
CA GLY A 71 -23.79 -4.48 7.08
C GLY A 71 -22.52 -4.03 6.37
N ALA A 72 -22.33 -4.46 5.11
CA ALA A 72 -21.21 -4.04 4.27
C ALA A 72 -21.24 -2.53 4.01
N PHE A 73 -22.43 -1.95 3.81
CA PHE A 73 -22.60 -0.51 3.65
C PHE A 73 -22.25 0.25 4.93
N ALA A 74 -22.75 -0.21 6.08
CA ALA A 74 -22.40 0.33 7.40
C ALA A 74 -20.89 0.21 7.69
N ALA A 75 -20.25 -0.87 7.23
CA ALA A 75 -18.81 -1.06 7.37
C ALA A 75 -18.01 -0.01 6.56
N LEU A 76 -18.42 0.26 5.32
CA LEU A 76 -17.81 1.30 4.48
C LEU A 76 -17.99 2.70 5.09
N LEU A 77 -19.15 2.99 5.67
CA LEU A 77 -19.42 4.27 6.33
C LEU A 77 -18.65 4.42 7.65
N GLY A 78 -18.67 3.40 8.51
CA GLY A 78 -17.99 3.43 9.82
C GLY A 78 -16.46 3.49 9.68
N ALA A 79 -15.88 2.66 8.81
CA ALA A 79 -14.45 2.76 8.48
C ALA A 79 -14.14 4.13 7.84
N GLY A 80 -14.96 4.60 6.90
CA GLY A 80 -14.79 5.90 6.26
C GLY A 80 -14.83 7.07 7.26
N LEU A 81 -15.74 7.03 8.24
CA LEU A 81 -15.85 8.04 9.29
C LEU A 81 -14.59 8.06 10.17
N TRP A 82 -14.15 6.89 10.64
CA TRP A 82 -12.91 6.78 11.42
C TRP A 82 -11.70 7.32 10.65
N ILE A 83 -11.53 6.91 9.39
CA ILE A 83 -10.42 7.38 8.56
C ILE A 83 -10.51 8.89 8.32
N THR A 84 -11.71 9.45 8.16
CA THR A 84 -11.89 10.91 8.04
C THR A 84 -11.39 11.64 9.28
N ILE A 85 -11.78 11.15 10.46
CA ILE A 85 -11.36 11.72 11.75
C ILE A 85 -9.83 11.62 11.88
N ALA A 86 -9.26 10.45 11.62
CA ALA A 86 -7.81 10.24 11.69
C ALA A 86 -7.04 11.16 10.72
N THR A 87 -7.50 11.28 9.46
CA THR A 87 -6.89 12.18 8.47
C THR A 87 -7.01 13.64 8.88
N HIS A 88 -8.15 14.05 9.47
CA HIS A 88 -8.32 15.40 9.99
C HIS A 88 -7.33 15.70 11.12
N LEU A 89 -7.10 14.72 12.00
CA LEU A 89 -6.10 14.77 13.07
C LEU A 89 -4.66 14.52 12.59
N GLN A 90 -4.45 14.39 11.28
CA GLN A 90 -3.15 14.11 10.64
C GLN A 90 -2.47 12.84 11.18
N LEU A 91 -3.29 11.85 11.56
CA LEU A 91 -2.82 10.56 12.07
C LEU A 91 -2.70 9.56 10.92
N PRO A 92 -1.50 8.98 10.70
CA PRO A 92 -1.36 7.85 9.79
C PRO A 92 -1.96 6.62 10.47
N ILE A 93 -2.98 6.04 9.82
CA ILE A 93 -3.62 4.81 10.29
C ILE A 93 -3.59 3.75 9.20
N SER A 94 -4.17 2.59 9.48
CA SER A 94 -4.31 1.49 8.52
C SER A 94 -5.76 1.42 8.04
N THR A 95 -5.99 1.70 6.77
CA THR A 95 -7.32 1.62 6.16
C THR A 95 -7.80 0.17 6.05
N THR A 96 -6.89 -0.77 5.82
CA THR A 96 -7.15 -2.22 5.88
C THR A 96 -7.63 -2.64 7.27
N HIS A 97 -6.98 -2.17 8.35
CA HIS A 97 -7.46 -2.45 9.71
C HIS A 97 -8.83 -1.84 9.97
N SER A 98 -9.06 -0.63 9.45
CA SER A 98 -10.33 0.07 9.62
C SER A 98 -11.47 -0.72 9.00
N ILE A 99 -11.34 -1.17 7.74
CA ILE A 99 -12.42 -1.93 7.10
C ILE A 99 -12.60 -3.33 7.69
N VAL A 100 -11.51 -4.02 8.06
CA VAL A 100 -11.61 -5.34 8.70
C VAL A 100 -12.26 -5.23 10.06
N GLY A 101 -11.87 -4.25 10.88
CA GLY A 101 -12.50 -3.95 12.16
C GLY A 101 -13.98 -3.60 12.02
N ALA A 102 -14.32 -2.76 11.04
CA ALA A 102 -15.71 -2.43 10.71
C ALA A 102 -16.54 -3.67 10.35
N ILE A 103 -16.04 -4.55 9.48
CA ILE A 103 -16.73 -5.78 9.09
C ILE A 103 -16.89 -6.74 10.28
N VAL A 104 -15.86 -6.88 11.13
CA VAL A 104 -15.96 -7.64 12.39
C VAL A 104 -17.02 -7.03 13.30
N GLY A 105 -17.05 -5.70 13.44
CA GLY A 105 -18.04 -5.00 14.27
C GLY A 105 -19.47 -5.27 13.83
N PHE A 106 -19.73 -5.22 12.52
CA PHE A 106 -21.01 -5.63 11.94
C PHE A 106 -21.36 -7.10 12.26
N GLY A 107 -20.42 -8.03 12.04
CA GLY A 107 -20.66 -9.45 12.33
C GLY A 107 -21.03 -9.69 13.80
N LEU A 108 -20.33 -9.03 14.72
CA LEU A 108 -20.58 -9.13 16.16
C LEU A 108 -21.96 -8.62 16.56
N ILE A 109 -22.38 -7.46 16.06
CA ILE A 109 -23.68 -6.89 16.47
C ILE A 109 -24.87 -7.64 15.88
N TYR A 110 -24.72 -8.17 14.65
CA TYR A 110 -25.81 -8.91 14.02
C TYR A 110 -26.01 -10.31 14.61
N ALA A 111 -24.93 -11.07 14.81
CA ALA A 111 -25.04 -12.50 15.17
C ALA A 111 -23.96 -12.99 16.14
N GLY A 112 -23.16 -12.09 16.72
CA GLY A 112 -22.11 -12.43 17.69
C GLY A 112 -20.89 -13.09 17.06
N PHE A 113 -20.11 -13.79 17.88
CA PHE A 113 -18.83 -14.39 17.45
C PHE A 113 -18.99 -15.59 16.49
N SER A 114 -20.17 -16.21 16.43
CA SER A 114 -20.41 -17.43 15.65
C SER A 114 -20.30 -17.21 14.14
N VAL A 115 -20.52 -15.98 13.67
CA VAL A 115 -20.46 -15.63 12.24
C VAL A 115 -19.08 -15.18 11.78
N ILE A 116 -18.13 -15.02 12.69
CA ILE A 116 -16.77 -14.60 12.35
C ILE A 116 -15.97 -15.82 11.94
N ASN A 117 -15.37 -15.77 10.74
CA ASN A 117 -14.43 -16.80 10.34
C ASN A 117 -13.08 -16.59 11.03
N LEU A 118 -12.92 -17.18 12.22
CA LEU A 118 -11.71 -17.03 13.05
C LEU A 118 -10.44 -17.50 12.33
N GLN A 119 -10.53 -18.54 11.50
CA GLN A 119 -9.37 -19.03 10.74
C GLN A 119 -8.91 -17.99 9.72
N LYS A 120 -9.82 -17.43 8.92
CA LYS A 120 -9.48 -16.37 7.95
C LYS A 120 -9.01 -15.11 8.65
N LEU A 121 -9.68 -14.69 9.72
CA LEU A 121 -9.27 -13.54 10.53
C LEU A 121 -7.87 -13.72 11.10
N PHE A 122 -7.52 -14.92 11.58
CA PHE A 122 -6.17 -15.25 12.05
C PHE A 122 -5.12 -15.07 10.94
N PHE A 123 -5.37 -15.57 9.72
CA PHE A 123 -4.44 -15.39 8.60
C PHE A 123 -4.30 -13.92 8.17
N ILE A 124 -5.37 -13.13 8.27
CA ILE A 124 -5.33 -11.68 8.04
C ILE A 124 -4.47 -10.99 9.10
N ILE A 125 -4.69 -11.27 10.38
CA ILE A 125 -3.88 -10.71 11.48
C ILE A 125 -2.41 -11.10 11.33
N LEU A 126 -2.13 -12.36 10.94
CA LEU A 126 -0.77 -12.83 10.70
C LEU A 126 -0.10 -12.07 9.55
N SER A 127 -0.84 -11.75 8.48
CA SER A 127 -0.32 -10.96 7.36
C SER A 127 0.08 -9.54 7.80
N TRP A 128 -0.64 -8.95 8.76
CA TRP A 128 -0.35 -7.61 9.31
C TRP A 128 0.91 -7.56 10.16
N ILE A 129 1.38 -8.70 10.66
CA ILE A 129 2.64 -8.83 11.40
C ILE A 129 3.79 -9.21 10.44
N ILE A 130 3.55 -10.15 9.52
CA ILE A 130 4.58 -10.62 8.59
C ILE A 130 4.99 -9.53 7.60
N SER A 131 4.04 -8.76 7.07
CA SER A 131 4.32 -7.73 6.05
C SER A 131 5.29 -6.63 6.52
N PRO A 132 5.14 -5.98 7.71
CA PRO A 132 6.13 -5.01 8.18
C PRO A 132 7.50 -5.65 8.46
N ILE A 133 7.55 -6.88 8.95
CA ILE A 133 8.81 -7.59 9.18
C ILE A 133 9.52 -7.89 7.87
N ALA A 134 8.79 -8.39 6.86
CA ALA A 134 9.32 -8.64 5.54
C ALA A 134 9.83 -7.35 4.88
N GLY A 135 9.07 -6.26 4.99
CA GLY A 135 9.49 -4.93 4.53
C GLY A 135 10.73 -4.42 5.24
N ALA A 136 10.84 -4.63 6.56
CA ALA A 136 12.01 -4.27 7.36
C ALA A 136 13.26 -5.05 6.94
N ILE A 137 13.15 -6.37 6.80
CA ILE A 137 14.26 -7.24 6.38
C ILE A 137 14.72 -6.87 4.98
N LEU A 138 13.79 -6.73 4.02
CA LEU A 138 14.13 -6.45 2.64
C LEU A 138 14.79 -5.08 2.48
N SER A 139 14.23 -4.04 3.11
CA SER A 139 14.83 -2.70 3.09
C SER A 139 16.17 -2.62 3.82
N PHE A 140 16.36 -3.36 4.92
CA PHE A 140 17.65 -3.49 5.60
C PHE A 140 18.70 -4.08 4.67
N ILE A 141 18.38 -5.17 3.97
CA ILE A 141 19.28 -5.81 3.02
C ILE A 141 19.61 -4.85 1.88
N ILE A 142 18.59 -4.25 1.25
CA ILE A 142 18.79 -3.28 0.15
C ILE A 142 19.70 -2.14 0.59
N PHE A 143 19.46 -1.56 1.79
CA PHE A 143 20.28 -0.47 2.28
C PHE A 143 21.71 -0.91 2.59
N LYS A 144 21.92 -2.09 3.18
CA LYS A 144 23.27 -2.63 3.41
C LYS A 144 24.04 -2.88 2.13
N GLU A 145 23.37 -3.31 1.07
CA GLU A 145 23.99 -3.47 -0.25
C GLU A 145 24.35 -2.11 -0.87
N ILE A 146 23.47 -1.10 -0.75
CA ILE A 146 23.78 0.28 -1.18
C ILE A 146 24.95 0.83 -0.37
N ASP A 147 24.96 0.65 0.94
CA ASP A 147 26.02 1.09 1.83
C ASP A 147 27.36 0.49 1.40
N LYS A 148 27.42 -0.84 1.26
CA LYS A 148 28.64 -1.57 0.90
C LYS A 148 29.16 -1.30 -0.52
N TYR A 149 28.27 -1.22 -1.52
CA TYR A 149 28.70 -1.12 -2.92
C TYR A 149 28.69 0.31 -3.47
N VAL A 150 28.12 1.27 -2.73
CA VAL A 150 28.02 2.67 -3.16
C VAL A 150 28.58 3.65 -2.13
N LEU A 151 28.19 3.57 -0.86
CA LEU A 151 28.55 4.62 0.12
C LEU A 151 29.93 4.41 0.75
N ASP A 152 30.28 3.16 1.03
CA ASP A 152 31.54 2.71 1.63
C ASP A 152 32.53 2.25 0.54
N THR A 153 32.72 3.10 -0.47
CA THR A 153 33.69 2.87 -1.54
C THR A 153 34.62 4.06 -1.70
N ASP A 154 35.79 3.84 -2.31
CA ASP A 154 36.76 4.93 -2.56
C ASP A 154 36.23 5.98 -3.55
N THR A 155 35.31 5.60 -4.44
CA THR A 155 34.66 6.50 -5.42
C THR A 155 33.12 6.36 -5.41
N PRO A 156 32.43 6.89 -4.37
CA PRO A 156 30.99 6.67 -4.19
C PRO A 156 30.13 7.11 -5.37
N PHE A 157 30.47 8.23 -6.00
CA PHE A 157 29.71 8.75 -7.14
C PHE A 157 29.79 7.81 -8.36
N GLU A 158 30.99 7.37 -8.73
CA GLU A 158 31.18 6.44 -9.86
C GLU A 158 30.53 5.08 -9.58
N SER A 159 30.62 4.62 -8.32
CA SER A 159 29.88 3.43 -7.85
C SER A 159 28.37 3.59 -8.01
N ALA A 160 27.81 4.75 -7.64
CA ALA A 160 26.39 5.03 -7.80
C ALA A 160 25.97 5.00 -9.28
N GLU A 161 26.75 5.60 -10.18
CA GLU A 161 26.49 5.55 -11.62
C GLU A 161 26.54 4.12 -12.17
N ARG A 162 27.50 3.32 -11.69
CA ARG A 162 27.64 1.91 -12.08
C ARG A 162 26.47 1.07 -11.59
N VAL A 163 26.00 1.27 -10.36
CA VAL A 163 24.91 0.46 -9.78
C VAL A 163 23.53 0.92 -10.28
N PHE A 164 23.39 2.18 -10.72
CA PHE A 164 22.13 2.79 -11.15
C PHE A 164 21.33 1.92 -12.13
N HIS A 165 21.96 1.43 -13.19
CA HIS A 165 21.26 0.67 -14.22
C HIS A 165 20.80 -0.72 -13.74
N TYR A 166 21.55 -1.36 -12.85
CA TYR A 166 21.14 -2.61 -12.21
C TYR A 166 19.94 -2.39 -11.29
N ILE A 167 19.92 -1.29 -10.54
CA ILE A 167 18.77 -0.94 -9.71
C ILE A 167 17.53 -0.71 -10.58
N VAL A 168 17.64 0.10 -11.64
CA VAL A 168 16.52 0.35 -12.57
C VAL A 168 16.02 -0.97 -13.18
N PHE A 169 16.93 -1.86 -13.58
CA PHE A 169 16.57 -3.20 -14.06
C PHE A 169 15.70 -3.95 -13.04
N ILE A 170 16.16 -4.08 -11.79
CA ILE A 170 15.46 -4.83 -10.74
C ILE A 170 14.08 -4.23 -10.46
N VAL A 171 14.00 -2.90 -10.38
CA VAL A 171 12.74 -2.20 -10.10
C VAL A 171 11.69 -2.49 -11.18
N PHE A 172 12.05 -2.31 -12.45
CA PHE A 172 11.13 -2.57 -13.56
C PHE A 172 10.83 -4.06 -13.75
N PHE A 173 11.77 -4.95 -13.43
CA PHE A 173 11.56 -6.38 -13.42
C PHE A 173 10.48 -6.78 -12.41
N VAL A 174 10.58 -6.33 -11.15
CA VAL A 174 9.60 -6.60 -10.09
C VAL A 174 8.23 -6.02 -10.43
N LEU A 175 8.17 -4.78 -10.92
CA LEU A 175 6.92 -4.16 -11.39
C LEU A 175 6.28 -4.96 -12.52
N SER A 176 7.06 -5.38 -13.52
CA SER A 176 6.57 -6.13 -14.67
C SER A 176 6.02 -7.48 -14.24
N ILE A 177 6.71 -8.21 -13.36
CA ILE A 177 6.17 -9.45 -12.78
C ILE A 177 4.82 -9.17 -12.13
N SER A 178 4.69 -8.10 -11.36
CA SER A 178 3.42 -7.78 -10.72
C SER A 178 2.32 -7.37 -11.71
N ILE A 179 2.62 -6.88 -12.90
CA ILE A 179 1.60 -6.54 -13.90
C ILE A 179 1.20 -7.78 -14.70
N PHE A 180 2.17 -8.55 -15.18
CA PHE A 180 1.93 -9.67 -16.10
C PHE A 180 1.57 -10.97 -15.38
N TYR A 181 2.10 -11.23 -14.18
CA TYR A 181 1.76 -12.43 -13.41
C TYR A 181 0.38 -12.25 -12.78
N LYS A 182 -0.65 -12.81 -13.42
CA LYS A 182 -2.04 -12.74 -12.93
C LYS A 182 -2.53 -11.31 -12.66
N GLY A 183 -1.92 -10.25 -13.19
CA GLY A 183 -2.46 -8.88 -13.05
C GLY A 183 -3.44 -8.61 -14.17
N LEU A 184 -2.88 -8.57 -15.38
CA LEU A 184 -3.66 -8.59 -16.61
C LEU A 184 -4.48 -9.88 -16.69
N ARG A 185 -5.70 -9.80 -17.24
CA ARG A 185 -6.58 -10.96 -17.53
C ARG A 185 -6.03 -11.86 -18.66
N LEU A 186 -4.73 -11.81 -18.90
CA LEU A 186 -4.01 -12.61 -19.89
C LEU A 186 -3.62 -13.94 -19.26
N LYS A 187 -3.87 -15.05 -19.96
CA LYS A 187 -3.45 -16.39 -19.54
C LYS A 187 -2.01 -16.63 -19.98
N LEU A 188 -1.05 -15.99 -19.32
CA LEU A 188 0.38 -16.19 -19.57
C LEU A 188 0.93 -17.27 -18.64
N GLY A 189 1.82 -18.12 -19.15
CA GLY A 189 2.58 -19.06 -18.34
C GLY A 189 3.57 -18.31 -17.43
N ILE A 190 3.99 -18.94 -16.32
CA ILE A 190 4.94 -18.30 -15.39
C ILE A 190 6.29 -18.00 -16.07
N LEU A 191 6.73 -18.87 -16.98
CA LEU A 191 7.95 -18.69 -17.75
C LEU A 191 7.83 -17.50 -18.71
N ASP A 192 6.70 -17.36 -19.40
CA ASP A 192 6.46 -16.22 -20.30
C ASP A 192 6.52 -14.89 -19.54
N VAL A 193 5.91 -14.86 -18.35
CA VAL A 193 5.93 -13.66 -17.49
C VAL A 193 7.35 -13.32 -17.05
N ILE A 194 8.14 -14.31 -16.64
CA ILE A 194 9.54 -14.08 -16.27
C ILE A 194 10.32 -13.55 -17.47
N CYS A 195 10.20 -14.17 -18.65
CA CYS A 195 10.89 -13.74 -19.87
C CYS A 195 10.52 -12.30 -20.27
N ILE A 196 9.23 -11.98 -20.33
CA ILE A 196 8.75 -10.62 -20.66
C ILE A 196 9.27 -9.61 -19.63
N SER A 197 9.22 -9.95 -18.34
CA SER A 197 9.69 -9.07 -17.27
C SER A 197 11.20 -8.85 -17.33
N LEU A 198 11.98 -9.87 -17.66
CA LEU A 198 13.43 -9.76 -17.88
C LEU A 198 13.75 -8.82 -19.04
N VAL A 199 13.02 -8.93 -20.15
CA VAL A 199 13.20 -8.05 -21.31
C VAL A 199 12.86 -6.60 -20.96
N ILE A 200 11.73 -6.35 -20.28
CA ILE A 200 11.34 -5.00 -19.87
C ILE A 200 12.36 -4.41 -18.89
N GLY A 201 12.78 -5.20 -17.90
CA GLY A 201 13.84 -4.81 -16.97
C GLY A 201 15.13 -4.45 -17.70
N LEU A 202 15.56 -5.26 -18.67
CA LEU A 202 16.78 -5.04 -19.44
C LEU A 202 16.71 -3.75 -20.25
N ILE A 203 15.60 -3.52 -20.94
CA ILE A 203 15.37 -2.28 -21.70
C ILE A 203 15.40 -1.07 -20.76
N ALA A 204 14.71 -1.14 -19.62
CA ALA A 204 14.70 -0.07 -18.63
C ALA A 204 16.10 0.20 -18.07
N GLY A 205 16.87 -0.84 -17.76
CA GLY A 205 18.25 -0.74 -17.29
C GLY A 205 19.16 -0.10 -18.33
N ILE A 206 19.06 -0.49 -19.61
CA ILE A 206 19.82 0.12 -20.71
C ILE A 206 19.49 1.60 -20.85
N ILE A 207 18.20 1.96 -20.84
CA ILE A 207 17.75 3.36 -20.87
C ILE A 207 18.31 4.12 -19.66
N GLY A 208 18.22 3.54 -18.46
CA GLY A 208 18.78 4.10 -17.23
C GLY A 208 20.27 4.39 -17.34
N ASN A 209 21.04 3.46 -17.91
CA ASN A 209 22.48 3.62 -18.17
C ASN A 209 22.77 4.78 -19.14
N ILE A 210 21.96 4.93 -20.20
CA ILE A 210 22.10 6.04 -21.15
C ILE A 210 21.79 7.39 -20.47
N LEU A 211 20.75 7.43 -19.64
CA LEU A 211 20.32 8.64 -18.95
C LEU A 211 21.34 9.09 -17.90
N ILE A 212 21.86 8.16 -17.09
CA ILE A 212 22.83 8.51 -16.04
C ILE A 212 24.15 9.00 -16.64
N LYS A 213 24.65 8.38 -17.71
CA LYS A 213 25.87 8.85 -18.41
C LYS A 213 25.73 10.23 -19.05
N ARG A 214 24.50 10.66 -19.37
CA ARG A 214 24.21 12.01 -19.86
C ARG A 214 24.06 13.02 -18.72
N TYR A 215 23.96 12.56 -17.48
CA TYR A 215 23.73 13.38 -16.32
C TYR A 215 25.03 13.99 -15.81
N LYS A 216 25.41 15.13 -16.39
CA LYS A 216 26.59 15.89 -15.95
C LYS A 216 26.32 16.61 -14.64
N LEU A 217 26.66 15.98 -13.51
CA LEU A 217 26.63 16.59 -12.20
C LEU A 217 27.90 17.43 -11.98
N ARG A 218 27.72 18.71 -11.64
CA ARG A 218 28.78 19.57 -11.10
C ARG A 218 28.55 19.70 -9.60
N VAL A 219 29.06 18.75 -8.83
CA VAL A 219 29.03 18.78 -7.36
C VAL A 219 30.42 18.40 -6.87
N THR A 220 30.97 19.19 -5.96
CA THR A 220 32.29 18.96 -5.36
C THR A 220 32.28 17.87 -4.29
N ASP A 221 31.16 17.73 -3.57
CA ASP A 221 30.94 16.66 -2.60
C ASP A 221 30.37 15.40 -3.29
N GLN A 222 31.13 14.30 -3.20
CA GLN A 222 30.77 13.01 -3.78
C GLN A 222 29.51 12.42 -3.11
N TYR A 223 29.33 12.56 -1.81
CA TYR A 223 28.14 12.04 -1.11
C TYR A 223 26.88 12.79 -1.54
N ALA A 224 26.95 14.11 -1.65
CA ALA A 224 25.86 14.92 -2.18
C ALA A 224 25.53 14.58 -3.64
N ALA A 225 26.53 14.19 -4.45
CA ALA A 225 26.31 13.70 -5.81
C ALA A 225 25.57 12.35 -5.83
N VAL A 226 25.96 11.40 -4.97
CA VAL A 226 25.27 10.12 -4.80
C VAL A 226 23.79 10.33 -4.42
N GLU A 227 23.51 11.19 -3.44
CA GLU A 227 22.13 11.44 -3.02
C GLU A 227 21.28 12.09 -4.13
N LYS A 228 21.87 12.89 -5.03
CA LYS A 228 21.16 13.40 -6.23
C LYS A 228 20.81 12.30 -7.23
N VAL A 229 21.72 11.33 -7.42
CA VAL A 229 21.48 10.16 -8.28
C VAL A 229 20.38 9.29 -7.67
N PHE A 230 20.50 8.98 -6.37
CA PHE A 230 19.49 8.21 -5.65
C PHE A 230 18.16 8.96 -5.53
N GLY A 231 18.14 10.28 -5.55
CA GLY A 231 16.89 11.04 -5.68
C GLY A 231 16.10 10.69 -6.94
N LYS A 232 16.78 10.41 -8.07
CA LYS A 232 16.09 9.95 -9.28
C LYS A 232 15.56 8.53 -9.13
N LEU A 233 16.33 7.64 -8.50
CA LEU A 233 15.86 6.29 -8.18
C LEU A 233 14.70 6.31 -7.19
N GLN A 234 14.74 7.21 -6.22
CA GLN A 234 13.71 7.37 -5.20
C GLN A 234 12.37 7.77 -5.85
N ILE A 235 12.37 8.66 -6.85
CA ILE A 235 11.14 8.97 -7.60
C ILE A 235 10.56 7.69 -8.23
N ILE A 236 11.42 6.83 -8.79
CA ILE A 236 10.97 5.57 -9.39
C ILE A 236 10.43 4.62 -8.32
N SER A 237 11.09 4.48 -7.15
CA SER A 237 10.57 3.64 -6.07
C SER A 237 9.27 4.18 -5.47
N ALA A 238 9.12 5.50 -5.30
CA ALA A 238 7.88 6.12 -4.84
C ALA A 238 6.73 5.84 -5.81
N CYS A 239 7.00 5.87 -7.11
CA CYS A 239 6.06 5.43 -8.13
C CYS A 239 5.66 3.95 -7.94
N CYS A 240 6.62 3.08 -7.63
CA CYS A 240 6.34 1.67 -7.35
C CYS A 240 5.44 1.50 -6.12
N VAL A 241 5.71 2.23 -5.04
CA VAL A 241 4.89 2.16 -3.82
C VAL A 241 3.47 2.67 -4.11
N ALA A 242 3.31 3.78 -4.83
CA ALA A 242 1.99 4.30 -5.18
C ALA A 242 1.18 3.32 -6.04
N PHE A 243 1.84 2.64 -6.99
CA PHE A 243 1.22 1.58 -7.78
C PHE A 243 0.83 0.38 -6.89
N ALA A 244 1.74 -0.07 -6.03
CA ALA A 244 1.52 -1.19 -5.10
C ALA A 244 0.37 -0.89 -4.13
N HIS A 245 0.32 0.33 -3.62
CA HIS A 245 -0.74 0.83 -2.77
C HIS A 245 -2.10 0.77 -3.48
N GLY A 246 -2.21 1.33 -4.69
CA GLY A 246 -3.45 1.25 -5.47
C GLY A 246 -3.90 -0.19 -5.70
N SER A 247 -2.96 -1.11 -5.93
CA SER A 247 -3.27 -2.53 -6.14
C SER A 247 -3.79 -3.25 -4.90
N ASN A 248 -3.34 -2.89 -3.70
CA ASN A 248 -3.78 -3.55 -2.48
C ASN A 248 -5.03 -2.87 -1.92
N ASP A 249 -5.01 -1.54 -1.81
CA ASP A 249 -5.93 -0.82 -0.94
C ASP A 249 -7.26 -0.47 -1.64
N VAL A 250 -7.34 -0.60 -2.98
CA VAL A 250 -8.63 -0.53 -3.69
C VAL A 250 -9.62 -1.59 -3.17
N ALA A 251 -9.11 -2.74 -2.75
CA ALA A 251 -9.91 -3.84 -2.21
C ALA A 251 -10.68 -3.44 -0.94
N ASN A 252 -10.14 -2.53 -0.14
CA ASN A 252 -10.76 -2.06 1.10
C ASN A 252 -12.06 -1.29 0.84
N ALA A 253 -12.18 -0.64 -0.33
CA ALA A 253 -13.41 0.02 -0.74
C ALA A 253 -14.26 -0.88 -1.64
N ILE A 254 -13.63 -1.51 -2.63
CA ILE A 254 -14.34 -2.21 -3.70
C ILE A 254 -14.78 -3.61 -3.29
N GLY A 255 -14.10 -4.27 -2.34
CA GLY A 255 -14.49 -5.59 -1.84
C GLY A 255 -15.90 -5.59 -1.26
N PRO A 256 -16.21 -4.71 -0.28
CA PRO A 256 -17.57 -4.60 0.24
C PRO A 256 -18.59 -4.12 -0.80
N VAL A 257 -18.23 -3.17 -1.68
CA VAL A 257 -19.16 -2.71 -2.73
C VAL A 257 -19.49 -3.83 -3.73
N ALA A 258 -18.51 -4.64 -4.13
CA ALA A 258 -18.73 -5.79 -5.00
C ALA A 258 -19.63 -6.84 -4.34
N ALA A 259 -19.51 -7.02 -3.02
CA ALA A 259 -20.40 -7.90 -2.27
C ALA A 259 -21.85 -7.39 -2.26
N ILE A 260 -22.04 -6.09 -2.03
CA ILE A 260 -23.36 -5.42 -2.07
C ILE A 260 -23.99 -5.59 -3.45
N LEU A 261 -23.27 -5.25 -4.52
CA LEU A 261 -23.78 -5.34 -5.89
C LEU A 261 -24.15 -6.78 -6.27
N SER A 262 -23.31 -7.76 -5.91
CA SER A 262 -23.63 -9.16 -6.16
C SER A 262 -24.94 -9.59 -5.49
N ILE A 263 -25.19 -9.13 -4.26
CA ILE A 263 -26.42 -9.48 -3.53
C ILE A 263 -27.63 -8.82 -4.17
N ILE A 264 -27.52 -7.54 -4.56
CA ILE A 264 -28.61 -6.81 -5.22
C ILE A 264 -28.97 -7.46 -6.57
N GLU A 265 -27.97 -7.88 -7.35
CA GLU A 265 -28.21 -8.46 -8.69
C GLU A 265 -28.72 -9.91 -8.65
N THR A 266 -28.25 -10.70 -7.68
CA THR A 266 -28.48 -12.16 -7.70
C THR A 266 -29.35 -12.66 -6.56
N HIS A 267 -29.73 -11.78 -5.62
CA HIS A 267 -30.46 -12.09 -4.38
C HIS A 267 -29.86 -13.26 -3.58
N THR A 268 -28.60 -13.61 -3.84
CA THR A 268 -27.90 -14.76 -3.26
C THR A 268 -26.43 -14.44 -3.10
N PHE A 269 -25.77 -15.11 -2.16
CA PHE A 269 -24.32 -14.98 -2.01
C PHE A 269 -23.60 -15.94 -2.96
N LYS A 270 -22.97 -15.43 -4.02
CA LYS A 270 -22.18 -16.25 -4.96
C LYS A 270 -20.71 -16.35 -4.50
N PRO A 271 -20.14 -17.57 -4.44
CA PRO A 271 -18.73 -17.76 -4.08
C PRO A 271 -17.79 -17.04 -5.04
N GLU A 272 -18.11 -17.04 -6.33
CA GLU A 272 -17.32 -16.39 -7.38
C GLU A 272 -18.11 -15.23 -7.98
N VAL A 273 -17.60 -14.02 -7.78
CA VAL A 273 -18.07 -12.80 -8.42
C VAL A 273 -16.84 -12.17 -9.02
N HIS A 274 -16.81 -12.09 -10.34
CA HIS A 274 -15.74 -11.35 -11.01
C HIS A 274 -15.95 -9.87 -10.73
N VAL A 275 -14.98 -9.23 -10.06
CA VAL A 275 -15.04 -7.78 -9.83
C VAL A 275 -14.92 -7.06 -11.18
N PRO A 276 -15.93 -6.26 -11.59
CA PRO A 276 -15.90 -5.58 -12.87
C PRO A 276 -14.83 -4.49 -12.90
N PHE A 277 -14.33 -4.19 -14.10
CA PHE A 277 -13.26 -3.21 -14.30
C PHE A 277 -13.70 -1.81 -13.85
N GLU A 278 -14.95 -1.47 -14.14
CA GLU A 278 -15.63 -0.22 -13.84
C GLU A 278 -15.61 0.07 -12.34
N LEU A 279 -15.74 -0.99 -11.53
CA LEU A 279 -15.77 -0.86 -10.08
C LEU A 279 -14.37 -0.64 -9.50
N LEU A 280 -13.35 -1.31 -10.05
CA LEU A 280 -11.95 -1.03 -9.72
C LEU A 280 -11.55 0.39 -10.16
N LEU A 281 -12.02 0.83 -11.33
CA LEU A 281 -11.80 2.19 -11.83
C LEU A 281 -12.46 3.23 -10.92
N LEU A 282 -13.71 3.00 -10.48
CA LEU A 282 -14.38 3.85 -9.49
C LEU A 282 -13.58 3.96 -8.20
N GLY A 283 -13.07 2.83 -7.70
CA GLY A 283 -12.20 2.79 -6.52
C GLY A 283 -10.91 3.59 -6.70
N GLY A 284 -10.22 3.38 -7.83
CA GLY A 284 -9.00 4.10 -8.19
C GLY A 284 -9.22 5.60 -8.33
N ILE A 285 -10.30 6.02 -9.00
CA ILE A 285 -10.68 7.45 -9.13
C ILE A 285 -10.98 8.04 -7.75
N GLY A 286 -11.73 7.32 -6.91
CA GLY A 286 -12.03 7.74 -5.55
C GLY A 286 -10.75 7.98 -4.73
N ILE A 287 -9.80 7.04 -4.78
CA ILE A 287 -8.47 7.18 -4.16
C ILE A 287 -7.77 8.43 -4.71
N ALA A 288 -7.69 8.59 -6.03
CA ALA A 288 -7.04 9.74 -6.66
C ALA A 288 -7.64 11.09 -6.24
N ILE A 289 -8.98 11.20 -6.10
CA ILE A 289 -9.63 12.41 -5.61
C ILE A 289 -9.27 12.67 -4.14
N GLY A 290 -9.21 11.61 -3.31
CA GLY A 290 -8.74 11.70 -1.92
C GLY A 290 -7.32 12.27 -1.82
N ILE A 291 -6.42 11.75 -2.65
CA ILE A 291 -5.03 12.21 -2.75
C ILE A 291 -4.97 13.70 -3.12
N LEU A 292 -5.69 14.10 -4.18
CA LEU A 292 -5.67 15.47 -4.70
C LEU A 292 -6.27 16.49 -3.73
N THR A 293 -7.23 16.06 -2.90
CA THR A 293 -7.97 16.98 -2.03
C THR A 293 -7.37 17.07 -0.63
N TRP A 294 -7.14 15.95 0.07
CA TRP A 294 -6.70 15.93 1.47
C TRP A 294 -5.38 15.22 1.71
N GLY A 295 -4.81 14.57 0.69
CA GLY A 295 -3.57 13.81 0.81
C GLY A 295 -2.37 14.59 1.36
N TYR A 296 -2.32 15.92 1.13
CA TYR A 296 -1.24 16.76 1.65
C TYR A 296 -1.19 16.81 3.19
N LYS A 297 -2.34 16.71 3.88
CA LYS A 297 -2.44 16.87 5.34
C LYS A 297 -1.62 15.85 6.11
N VAL A 298 -1.66 14.60 5.69
CA VAL A 298 -0.91 13.52 6.34
C VAL A 298 0.52 13.47 5.80
N MET A 299 0.71 13.73 4.50
CA MET A 299 2.02 13.66 3.82
C MET A 299 3.05 14.61 4.43
N GLU A 300 2.64 15.82 4.85
CA GLU A 300 3.51 16.78 5.53
C GLU A 300 4.06 16.27 6.88
N THR A 301 3.40 15.30 7.50
CA THR A 301 3.71 14.87 8.86
C THR A 301 4.58 13.62 8.97
N ILE A 302 4.57 12.69 8.00
CA ILE A 302 5.30 11.41 8.13
C ILE A 302 6.79 11.52 7.76
N GLY A 303 7.12 12.27 6.71
CA GLY A 303 8.42 12.22 6.03
C GLY A 303 9.66 12.56 6.88
N LYS A 304 9.48 13.18 8.06
CA LYS A 304 10.58 13.61 8.94
C LYS A 304 10.48 13.10 10.39
N LYS A 305 9.38 12.47 10.80
CA LYS A 305 9.13 12.17 12.22
C LYS A 305 9.73 10.83 12.69
N ILE A 306 9.97 9.88 11.78
CA ILE A 306 10.41 8.52 12.15
C ILE A 306 11.95 8.42 12.20
N THR A 307 12.63 8.87 11.15
CA THR A 307 14.10 8.91 11.03
C THR A 307 14.49 9.94 9.97
N GLU A 308 15.76 10.33 9.92
CA GLU A 308 16.29 11.20 8.85
C GLU A 308 16.32 10.44 7.52
N ILE A 309 15.43 10.82 6.60
CA ILE A 309 15.31 10.21 5.27
C ILE A 309 16.17 10.99 4.27
N THR A 310 17.33 10.43 3.92
CA THR A 310 18.08 10.80 2.71
C THR A 310 17.57 10.01 1.51
N PRO A 311 17.79 10.47 0.26
CA PRO A 311 17.34 9.75 -0.93
C PRO A 311 17.75 8.26 -1.02
N THR A 312 18.99 7.92 -0.66
CA THR A 312 19.46 6.51 -0.59
C THR A 312 18.62 5.66 0.36
N ARG A 313 18.34 6.18 1.55
CA ARG A 313 17.51 5.55 2.59
C ARG A 313 16.05 5.46 2.16
N GLY A 314 15.53 6.54 1.60
CA GLY A 314 14.17 6.63 1.09
C GLY A 314 13.93 5.62 -0.02
N PHE A 315 14.85 5.50 -0.97
CA PHE A 315 14.80 4.49 -2.03
C PHE A 315 14.75 3.07 -1.45
N ALA A 316 15.65 2.73 -0.51
CA ALA A 316 15.69 1.40 0.09
C ALA A 316 14.39 1.05 0.85
N ALA A 317 13.85 2.00 1.61
CA ALA A 317 12.60 1.83 2.35
C ALA A 317 11.40 1.68 1.40
N GLU A 318 11.27 2.57 0.42
CA GLU A 318 10.18 2.56 -0.56
C GLU A 318 10.22 1.30 -1.43
N PHE A 319 11.38 0.93 -1.97
CA PHE A 319 11.48 -0.25 -2.83
C PHE A 319 11.25 -1.54 -2.04
N GLY A 320 11.79 -1.65 -0.83
CA GLY A 320 11.49 -2.77 0.08
C GLY A 320 10.00 -2.90 0.36
N ALA A 321 9.34 -1.78 0.70
CA ALA A 321 7.90 -1.76 0.96
C ALA A 321 7.09 -2.12 -0.29
N ALA A 322 7.40 -1.53 -1.45
CA ALA A 322 6.70 -1.80 -2.69
C ALA A 322 6.80 -3.28 -3.09
N ALA A 323 8.00 -3.87 -3.02
CA ALA A 323 8.22 -5.27 -3.36
C ALA A 323 7.42 -6.21 -2.42
N THR A 324 7.42 -5.93 -1.11
CA THR A 324 6.61 -6.70 -0.15
C THR A 324 5.11 -6.55 -0.43
N VAL A 325 4.62 -5.33 -0.66
CA VAL A 325 3.20 -5.09 -0.94
C VAL A 325 2.77 -5.80 -2.21
N LEU A 326 3.52 -5.66 -3.31
CA LEU A 326 3.20 -6.32 -4.58
C LEU A 326 3.18 -7.84 -4.45
N ALA A 327 4.14 -8.43 -3.72
CA ALA A 327 4.17 -9.86 -3.47
C ALA A 327 2.93 -10.32 -2.67
N CYS A 328 2.57 -9.63 -1.60
CA CYS A 328 1.37 -9.93 -0.81
C CYS A 328 0.08 -9.75 -1.60
N SER A 329 -0.04 -8.66 -2.38
CA SER A 329 -1.19 -8.43 -3.27
C SER A 329 -1.40 -9.58 -4.25
N LYS A 330 -0.30 -10.17 -4.76
CA LYS A 330 -0.37 -11.33 -5.65
C LYS A 330 -0.76 -12.64 -4.98
N MET A 331 -0.43 -12.78 -3.71
CA MET A 331 -0.94 -13.87 -2.89
C MET A 331 -2.40 -13.65 -2.49
N GLY A 332 -3.00 -12.50 -2.86
CA GLY A 332 -4.35 -12.12 -2.46
C GLY A 332 -4.46 -11.82 -0.97
N LEU A 333 -3.36 -11.54 -0.28
CA LEU A 333 -3.34 -11.29 1.15
C LEU A 333 -3.62 -9.80 1.41
N PRO A 334 -4.73 -9.45 2.09
CA PRO A 334 -4.98 -8.07 2.46
C PRO A 334 -4.02 -7.67 3.59
N ILE A 335 -3.08 -6.79 3.27
CA ILE A 335 -2.09 -6.27 4.22
C ILE A 335 -2.30 -4.78 4.47
N SER A 336 -1.56 -4.22 5.43
CA SER A 336 -1.46 -2.77 5.62
C SER A 336 -0.22 -2.22 4.93
N THR A 337 -0.43 -1.36 3.94
CA THR A 337 0.63 -0.62 3.26
C THR A 337 1.36 0.32 4.22
N SER A 338 0.62 1.01 5.10
CA SER A 338 1.16 1.85 6.19
C SER A 338 2.14 1.07 7.07
N HIS A 339 1.77 -0.14 7.49
CA HIS A 339 2.64 -0.96 8.34
C HIS A 339 3.88 -1.39 7.60
N THR A 340 3.71 -1.85 6.36
CA THR A 340 4.80 -2.37 5.55
C THR A 340 5.87 -1.31 5.33
N LEU A 341 5.46 -0.08 5.00
CA LEU A 341 6.39 1.05 4.87
C LEU A 341 7.06 1.42 6.19
N VAL A 342 6.30 1.53 7.29
CA VAL A 342 6.87 1.84 8.61
C VAL A 342 7.90 0.78 9.00
N GLY A 343 7.60 -0.50 8.76
CA GLY A 343 8.53 -1.61 8.90
C GLY A 343 9.79 -1.40 8.06
N SER A 344 9.64 -1.05 6.78
CA SER A 344 10.77 -0.77 5.89
C SER A 344 11.62 0.43 6.36
N VAL A 345 11.01 1.51 6.82
CA VAL A 345 11.74 2.66 7.37
C VAL A 345 12.51 2.26 8.64
N ILE A 346 11.90 1.44 9.50
CA ILE A 346 12.55 0.89 10.69
C ILE A 346 13.73 -0.02 10.30
N GLY A 347 13.58 -0.84 9.26
CA GLY A 347 14.64 -1.70 8.72
C GLY A 347 15.86 -0.91 8.26
N VAL A 348 15.65 0.17 7.50
CA VAL A 348 16.73 1.09 7.11
C VAL A 348 17.37 1.77 8.32
N GLY A 349 16.56 2.18 9.31
CA GLY A 349 17.07 2.74 10.56
C GLY A 349 17.96 1.77 11.34
N PHE A 350 17.58 0.49 11.44
CA PHE A 350 18.41 -0.53 12.08
C PHE A 350 19.74 -0.75 11.35
N ALA A 351 19.77 -0.65 10.02
CA ALA A 351 21.01 -0.78 9.26
C ALA A 351 22.06 0.31 9.59
N ARG A 352 21.62 1.44 10.17
CA ARG A 352 22.43 2.56 10.66
C ARG A 352 22.74 2.49 12.16
N GLY A 353 22.06 1.62 12.90
CA GLY A 353 22.11 1.53 14.36
C GLY A 353 20.85 2.07 15.05
N ILE A 354 20.47 1.43 16.17
CA ILE A 354 19.19 1.67 16.86
C ILE A 354 18.98 3.12 17.33
N THR A 355 20.06 3.87 17.55
CA THR A 355 20.03 5.28 17.98
C THR A 355 19.48 6.23 16.90
N ALA A 356 19.44 5.80 15.63
CA ALA A 356 18.87 6.58 14.54
C ALA A 356 17.32 6.57 14.49
N LEU A 357 16.67 5.76 15.35
CA LEU A 357 15.23 5.58 15.37
C LEU A 357 14.57 6.34 16.53
N ASN A 358 13.49 7.07 16.23
CA ASN A 358 12.64 7.64 17.26
C ASN A 358 11.63 6.61 17.77
N LEU A 359 12.00 5.86 18.81
CA LEU A 359 11.18 4.78 19.37
C LEU A 359 9.83 5.27 19.93
N ASN A 360 9.73 6.53 20.38
CA ASN A 360 8.46 7.09 20.85
C ASN A 360 7.47 7.25 19.69
N VAL A 361 7.95 7.71 18.53
CA VAL A 361 7.10 7.82 17.32
C VAL A 361 6.68 6.43 16.84
N VAL A 362 7.60 5.46 16.80
CA VAL A 362 7.27 4.06 16.45
C VAL A 362 6.21 3.50 17.39
N LYS A 363 6.36 3.67 18.71
CA LYS A 363 5.38 3.25 19.70
C LYS A 363 4.01 3.88 19.45
N ASN A 364 3.95 5.19 19.21
CA ASN A 364 2.70 5.89 18.96
C ASN A 364 1.98 5.40 17.69
N ILE A 365 2.75 5.07 16.65
CA ILE A 365 2.23 4.46 15.42
C ILE A 365 1.64 3.07 15.70
N VAL A 366 2.37 2.21 16.42
CA VAL A 366 1.85 0.87 16.78
C VAL A 366 0.57 0.95 17.62
N VAL A 367 0.49 1.91 18.55
CA VAL A 367 -0.73 2.17 19.33
C VAL A 367 -1.88 2.60 18.42
N SER A 368 -1.65 3.49 17.44
CA SER A 368 -2.71 3.92 16.52
C SER A 368 -3.28 2.75 15.70
N TRP A 369 -2.45 1.75 15.37
CA TRP A 369 -2.87 0.55 14.64
C TRP A 369 -3.80 -0.36 15.45
N ILE A 370 -3.51 -0.53 16.74
CA ILE A 370 -4.33 -1.33 17.66
C ILE A 370 -5.66 -0.62 17.91
N VAL A 371 -5.62 0.69 18.15
CA VAL A 371 -6.80 1.52 18.43
C VAL A 371 -7.72 1.65 17.22
N THR A 372 -7.19 1.57 16.00
CA THR A 372 -7.99 1.70 14.78
C THR A 372 -9.11 0.65 14.66
N ILE A 373 -8.85 -0.59 15.05
CA ILE A 373 -9.81 -1.70 14.93
C ILE A 373 -11.07 -1.47 15.78
N PRO A 374 -10.99 -1.25 17.11
CA PRO A 374 -12.17 -1.06 17.95
C PRO A 374 -12.94 0.21 17.60
N PHE A 375 -12.28 1.31 17.23
CA PHE A 375 -12.99 2.52 16.81
C PHE A 375 -13.77 2.32 15.53
N ALA A 376 -13.18 1.68 14.50
CA ALA A 376 -13.89 1.38 13.26
C ALA A 376 -15.06 0.40 13.49
N ALA A 377 -14.87 -0.62 14.33
CA ALA A 377 -15.92 -1.54 14.73
C ALA A 377 -17.09 -0.81 15.41
N LEU A 378 -16.79 0.06 16.39
CA LEU A 378 -17.79 0.82 17.13
C LEU A 378 -18.60 1.75 16.22
N PHE A 379 -17.95 2.52 15.34
CA PHE A 379 -18.67 3.39 14.40
C PHE A 379 -19.57 2.59 13.48
N THR A 380 -19.11 1.44 12.99
CA THR A 380 -19.95 0.56 12.16
C THR A 380 -21.13 -0.02 12.94
N MET A 381 -20.94 -0.46 14.18
CA MET A 381 -22.03 -0.94 15.03
C MET A 381 -23.13 0.13 15.20
N VAL A 382 -22.74 1.37 15.53
CA VAL A 382 -23.68 2.49 15.70
C VAL A 382 -24.41 2.81 14.39
N ILE A 383 -23.69 2.88 13.27
CA ILE A 383 -24.30 3.18 11.96
C ILE A 383 -25.24 2.06 11.54
N TYR A 384 -24.86 0.80 11.78
CA TYR A 384 -25.67 -0.35 11.44
C TYR A 384 -26.98 -0.37 12.24
N GLU A 385 -26.92 -0.13 13.56
CA GLU A 385 -28.11 0.02 14.41
C GLU A 385 -29.05 1.11 13.90
N ILE A 386 -28.51 2.27 13.50
CA ILE A 386 -29.32 3.34 12.93
C ILE A 386 -29.99 2.90 11.62
N LEU A 387 -29.26 2.20 10.74
CA LEU A 387 -29.79 1.76 9.46
C LEU A 387 -30.95 0.77 9.61
N ILE A 388 -30.83 -0.22 10.51
CA ILE A 388 -31.89 -1.23 10.72
C ILE A 388 -33.14 -0.67 11.41
N HIS A 389 -33.06 0.49 12.05
CA HIS A 389 -34.23 1.16 12.63
C HIS A 389 -34.96 2.04 11.61
N ILE A 390 -34.30 2.40 10.50
CA ILE A 390 -34.85 3.27 9.44
C ILE A 390 -35.41 2.46 8.28
N LEU A 391 -34.78 1.33 7.94
CA LEU A 391 -35.16 0.40 6.87
C LEU A 391 -36.02 -0.73 7.42
#